data_AF-A0A7J3XYY5-F1
#
_entry.id   AF-A0A7J3XYY5-F1
#
_cell.length_a   1.000
_cell.length_b   1.000
_cell.length_c   1.000
_cell.angle_alpha   90.00
_cell.angle_beta   90.00
_cell.angle_gamma   90.00
#
_symmetry.space_group_name_H-M   'P 1'
#
loop_
_entity.id
_entity.type
_entity.pdbx_description
1 polymer ?
#
loop_
_entity_poly.entity_id
_entity_poly.type
_entity_poly.pdbx_seq_one_letter_code
_entity_poly.pdbx_strand_id
1 'polypeptide(L)' 'RGLIVARVIPGTPASRRGLREGDILLEANGMALARASDLREVVEESIDKGYVTLKVLRGGKVFEVDVEVLVS' A
#
# COMPACT_ATOMS: atom_id res chain seq x y z
N ARG A 1 3.29 9.35 -11.34
CA ARG A 1 1.86 9.04 -11.13
C ARG A 1 1.79 8.01 -10.02
N GLY A 2 0.82 8.13 -9.12
CA GLY A 2 0.71 7.30 -7.91
C GLY A 2 -0.51 7.71 -7.11
N LEU A 3 -0.81 6.98 -6.04
CA LEU A 3 -1.95 7.24 -5.17
C LEU A 3 -1.50 7.91 -3.88
N ILE A 4 -2.10 9.04 -3.52
CA ILE A 4 -1.83 9.68 -2.24
C ILE A 4 -2.60 8.98 -1.12
N VAL A 5 -1.89 8.65 -0.04
CA VAL A 5 -2.49 8.11 1.18
C VAL A 5 -3.14 9.26 1.93
N ALA A 6 -4.46 9.35 1.83
CA ALA A 6 -5.24 10.39 2.49
C ALA A 6 -5.33 10.19 4.01
N ARG A 7 -5.40 8.93 4.46
CA ARG A 7 -5.54 8.57 5.87
C ARG A 7 -4.94 7.19 6.13
N VAL A 8 -4.36 7.02 7.32
CA VAL A 8 -3.98 5.70 7.84
C VAL A 8 -4.73 5.45 9.15
N ILE A 9 -5.51 4.37 9.20
CA ILE A 9 -6.31 4.03 10.40
C ILE A 9 -5.38 3.42 11.46
N PRO A 10 -5.30 3.97 12.68
CA PRO A 10 -4.47 3.43 13.76
C PRO A 10 -4.80 1.97 14.09
N GLY A 11 -3.78 1.18 14.38
CA GLY A 11 -3.96 -0.24 14.73
C GLY A 11 -4.21 -1.18 13.53
N THR A 12 -4.21 -0.67 12.30
CA THR A 12 -4.24 -1.51 11.08
C THR A 12 -2.85 -2.05 10.72
N PRO A 13 -2.75 -3.11 9.89
CA PRO A 13 -1.50 -3.56 9.29
C PRO A 13 -0.69 -2.40 8.68
N ALA A 14 -1.32 -1.58 7.86
CA ALA A 14 -0.71 -0.43 7.22
C ALA A 14 -0.07 0.53 8.24
N SER A 15 -0.79 0.84 9.33
CA SER A 15 -0.28 1.69 10.41
C SER A 15 0.93 1.06 11.12
N ARG A 16 0.86 -0.23 11.48
CA ARG A 16 1.96 -0.94 12.16
C ARG A 16 3.22 -1.05 11.30
N ARG A 17 3.03 -1.15 9.98
CA ARG A 17 4.10 -1.20 8.99
C ARG A 17 4.65 0.19 8.64
N GLY A 18 4.13 1.24 9.27
CA GLY A 18 4.71 2.57 9.23
C GLY A 18 4.29 3.40 8.03
N LEU A 19 3.21 3.05 7.32
CA LEU A 19 2.55 3.95 6.36
C LEU A 19 2.02 5.18 7.08
N ARG A 20 2.00 6.31 6.37
CA ARG A 20 1.62 7.63 6.90
C ARG A 20 0.75 8.37 5.91
N GLU A 21 -0.02 9.31 6.45
CA GLU A 21 -0.73 10.29 5.62
C GLU A 21 0.26 11.11 4.81
N GLY A 22 -0.07 11.36 3.54
CA GLY A 22 0.81 12.06 2.59
C GLY A 22 1.84 11.16 1.90
N ASP A 23 1.92 9.88 2.23
CA ASP A 23 2.67 8.91 1.41
C ASP A 23 2.09 8.83 0.00
N ILE A 24 2.96 8.58 -0.98
CA ILE A 24 2.52 8.30 -2.36
C ILE A 24 2.85 6.84 -2.69
N LEU A 25 1.81 6.04 -2.92
CA LEU A 25 1.94 4.67 -3.39
C LEU A 25 2.22 4.69 -4.88
N LEU A 26 3.36 4.11 -5.27
CA LEU A 26 3.81 4.05 -6.66
C LEU A 26 3.45 2.71 -7.29
N GLU A 27 3.70 1.62 -6.58
CA GLU A 27 3.48 0.25 -7.04
C GLU A 27 2.93 -0.61 -5.91
N ALA A 28 2.18 -1.65 -6.26
CA ALA A 28 1.79 -2.74 -5.37
C ALA A 28 2.16 -4.07 -6.05
N ASN A 29 2.93 -4.93 -5.37
CA ASN A 29 3.49 -6.16 -5.91
C ASN A 29 4.20 -5.98 -7.27
N GLY A 30 4.89 -4.84 -7.45
CA GLY A 30 5.56 -4.48 -8.71
C GLY A 30 4.64 -3.96 -9.82
N MET A 31 3.33 -3.88 -9.60
CA MET A 31 2.37 -3.28 -10.53
C MET A 31 2.20 -1.79 -10.25
N ALA A 32 2.37 -0.95 -11.29
CA ALA A 32 2.24 0.49 -11.17
C ALA A 32 0.80 0.92 -10.86
N LEU A 33 0.63 1.81 -9.89
CA LEU A 33 -0.67 2.31 -9.45
C LEU A 33 -0.99 3.64 -10.13
N ALA A 34 -2.11 3.69 -10.85
CA ALA A 34 -2.62 4.91 -11.46
C ALA A 34 -3.98 5.32 -10.89
N ARG A 35 -4.80 4.35 -10.46
CA ARG A 35 -6.13 4.54 -9.89
C ARG A 35 -6.32 3.70 -8.64
N ALA A 36 -7.26 4.10 -7.79
CA ALA A 36 -7.58 3.37 -6.57
C ALA A 36 -8.13 1.95 -6.82
N SER A 37 -8.73 1.71 -8.00
CA SER A 37 -9.14 0.37 -8.45
C SER A 37 -7.96 -0.57 -8.56
N ASP A 38 -6.84 -0.11 -9.13
CA ASP A 38 -5.65 -0.92 -9.34
C ASP A 38 -5.15 -1.49 -8.00
N LEU A 39 -5.08 -0.64 -6.97
CA LEU A 39 -4.66 -1.08 -5.63
C LEU A 39 -5.63 -2.10 -5.03
N ARG A 40 -6.94 -1.91 -5.23
CA ARG A 40 -7.95 -2.84 -4.72
C ARG A 40 -7.79 -4.22 -5.36
N GLU A 41 -7.64 -4.25 -6.69
CA GLU A 41 -7.40 -5.48 -7.44
C GLU A 41 -6.14 -6.20 -6.93
N VAL A 42 -5.02 -5.49 -6.74
CA VAL A 42 -3.80 -6.12 -6.19
C VAL A 42 -4.03 -6.70 -4.79
N VAL A 43 -4.75 -6.00 -3.92
CA VAL A 43 -5.03 -6.47 -2.56
C VAL A 43 -5.92 -7.72 -2.57
N GLU A 44 -6.96 -7.74 -3.41
CA GLU A 44 -7.85 -8.89 -3.59
C GLU A 44 -7.08 -10.12 -4.09
N GLU A 45 -6.20 -9.95 -5.09
CA GLU A 45 -5.33 -11.01 -5.60
C GLU A 45 -4.25 -11.47 -4.59
N SER A 46 -3.99 -10.67 -3.56
CA SER A 46 -2.99 -10.95 -2.54
C SER A 46 -3.55 -11.63 -1.28
N ILE A 47 -4.86 -11.89 -1.23
CA ILE A 47 -5.52 -12.53 -0.08
C ILE A 47 -4.85 -13.87 0.25
N ASP A 48 -4.64 -14.73 -0.74
CA ASP A 48 -4.04 -16.06 -0.54
C ASP A 48 -2.57 -15.99 -0.08
N LYS A 49 -1.87 -14.90 -0.44
CA LYS A 49 -0.48 -14.65 -0.03
C LYS A 49 -0.40 -14.06 1.39
N GLY A 50 -1.47 -13.42 1.86
CA GLY A 50 -1.57 -12.82 3.18
C GLY A 50 -0.86 -11.46 3.34
N TYR A 51 -0.21 -10.94 2.29
CA TYR A 51 0.42 -9.62 2.31
C TYR A 51 0.52 -9.00 0.91
N VAL A 52 0.67 -7.68 0.87
CA VAL A 52 0.98 -6.89 -0.33
C VAL A 52 2.25 -6.08 -0.09
N THR A 53 3.18 -6.10 -1.04
CA THR A 53 4.38 -5.25 -1.02
C THR A 53 4.08 -3.94 -1.73
N LEU A 54 4.18 -2.83 -1.00
CA LEU A 54 3.92 -1.49 -1.52
C LEU A 54 5.24 -0.73 -1.73
N LYS A 55 5.40 -0.12 -2.89
CA LYS A 55 6.48 0.85 -3.14
C LYS A 55 5.98 2.25 -2.84
N VAL A 56 6.60 2.89 -1.86
CA VAL A 56 6.13 4.14 -1.25
C VAL A 56 7.17 5.24 -1.44
N LEU A 57 6.71 6.42 -1.84
CA LEU A 57 7.49 7.65 -1.87
C LEU A 57 7.10 8.53 -0.67
N ARG A 58 8.09 8.87 0.18
CA ARG A 58 7.95 9.81 1.31
C ARG A 58 9.13 10.76 1.36
N GLY A 59 8.87 12.06 1.33
CA GLY A 59 9.92 13.08 1.46
C GLY A 59 11.06 12.92 0.43
N GLY A 60 10.73 12.53 -0.80
CA GLY A 60 11.70 12.32 -1.88
C GLY A 60 12.44 10.97 -1.85
N LYS A 61 12.20 10.11 -0.85
CA LYS A 61 12.80 8.78 -0.74
C LYS A 61 11.79 7.69 -1.07
N VAL A 62 12.24 6.67 -1.80
CA VAL A 62 11.44 5.49 -2.13
C VAL A 62 11.85 4.33 -1.23
N PHE A 63 10.89 3.61 -0.69
CA PHE A 63 11.08 2.39 0.11
C PHE A 63 9.94 1.42 -0.11
N GLU A 64 10.15 0.16 0.25
CA GLU A 64 9.12 -0.88 0.20
C GLU A 64 8.56 -1.17 1.59
N VAL A 65 7.27 -1.52 1.62
CA VAL A 65 6.54 -1.86 2.84
C VAL A 65 5.66 -3.08 2.55
N ASP A 66 5.92 -4.18 3.25
CA ASP A 66 5.01 -5.32 3.25
C ASP A 66 3.89 -5.08 4.26
N VAL A 67 2.65 -5.10 3.77
CA VAL A 67 1.44 -4.88 4.57
C VAL A 67 0.60 -6.15 4.57
N GLU A 68 0.24 -6.63 5.75
CA GLU A 68 -0.62 -7.81 5.86
C GLU A 68 -2.01 -7.54 5.29
N VAL A 69 -2.51 -8.47 4.47
CA VAL A 69 -3.89 -8.46 3.97
C VAL A 69 -4.74 -9.23 4.96
N LEU A 70 -5.73 -8.54 5.55
CA LEU A 70 -6.68 -9.16 6.47
C LEU A 70 -7.90 -9.62 5.68
N VAL A 71 -8.20 -10.92 5.76
CA VAL A 71 -9.46 -11.49 5.30
C VAL A 71 -10.44 -11.47 6.47
N SER A 72 -11.60 -10.87 6.26
CA SER A 72 -12.73 -10.87 7.21
C SER A 72 -13.57 -12.12 7.06
#